data_AF-A0AAN2BJQ8-F1
#
_entry.id   AF-A0AAN2BJQ8-F1
#
_cell.length_a   1.000
_cell.length_b   1.000
_cell.length_c   1.000
_cell.angle_alpha   90.00
_cell.angle_beta   90.00
_cell.angle_gamma   90.00
#
_symmetry.space_group_name_H-M   'P 1'
#
loop_
_entity.id
_entity.type
_entity.pdbx_description
1 polymer ?
#
loop_
_entity_poly.entity_id
_entity_poly.type
_entity_poly.pdbx_seq_one_letter_code
_entity_poly.pdbx_strand_id
1 'polypeptide(L)'
;MQSQWPTTDELLKLAKENPDALESLRQREIESLISSAPQSMQRRLRGLQFQIDAKRSLSKTPMAACVAISQMMFDSVYELNDVLNNDGQKAEKPTTSEAADVLRFPAALNV
;
A
#
# COMPACT_ATOMS: atom_id res chain seq x y z
N MET A 1 7.98 23.11 -5.30
CA MET A 1 9.09 22.63 -4.46
C MET A 1 10.13 22.01 -5.38
N GLN A 2 11.29 22.64 -5.57
CA GLN A 2 12.43 22.01 -6.22
C GLN A 2 13.31 21.42 -5.11
N SER A 3 13.02 20.18 -4.72
CA SER A 3 13.97 19.40 -3.94
C SER A 3 14.90 18.73 -4.96
N GLN A 4 16.20 19.00 -4.89
CA GLN A 4 17.20 18.31 -5.69
C GLN A 4 17.15 16.83 -5.29
N TRP A 5 16.49 15.99 -6.07
CA TRP A 5 16.44 14.55 -5.81
C TRP A 5 17.85 13.95 -6.00
N PRO A 6 18.29 13.05 -5.11
CA PRO A 6 19.55 12.35 -5.29
C PRO A 6 19.53 11.54 -6.59
N THR A 7 20.68 11.46 -7.23
CA THR A 7 20.89 10.60 -8.39
C THR A 7 20.84 9.12 -8.00
N THR A 8 20.61 8.25 -8.97
CA THR A 8 20.60 6.80 -8.76
C THR A 8 21.91 6.30 -8.15
N ASP A 9 23.04 6.85 -8.58
CA ASP A 9 24.37 6.48 -8.07
C ASP A 9 24.54 6.87 -6.60
N GLU A 10 24.04 8.04 -6.20
CA GLU A 10 24.05 8.49 -4.79
C GLU A 10 23.17 7.60 -3.91
N LEU A 11 21.97 7.22 -4.38
CA LEU A 11 21.09 6.30 -3.66
C LEU A 11 21.72 4.91 -3.51
N LEU A 12 22.40 4.44 -4.55
CA LEU A 12 23.07 3.14 -4.55
C LEU A 12 24.28 3.14 -3.61
N LYS A 13 25.04 4.25 -3.57
CA LYS A 13 26.10 4.47 -2.59
C LYS A 13 25.54 4.47 -1.17
N LEU A 14 24.46 5.22 -0.94
CA LEU A 14 23.78 5.30 0.35
C LEU A 14 23.29 3.92 0.81
N ALA A 15 22.70 3.12 -0.08
CA ALA A 15 22.25 1.76 0.23
C ALA A 15 23.38 0.84 0.70
N LYS A 16 24.58 0.98 0.11
CA LYS A 16 25.76 0.16 0.43
C LYS A 16 26.44 0.60 1.72
N GLU A 17 26.58 1.90 1.92
CA GLU A 17 27.36 2.47 3.02
C GLU A 17 26.52 2.66 4.29
N ASN A 18 25.24 3.04 4.15
CA ASN A 18 24.35 3.34 5.26
C ASN A 18 22.87 3.06 4.90
N PRO A 19 22.42 1.79 4.99
CA PRO A 19 21.06 1.40 4.63
C PRO A 19 19.99 2.10 5.48
N ASP A 20 20.27 2.38 6.75
CA ASP A 20 19.32 3.07 7.64
C ASP A 20 19.10 4.53 7.24
N ALA A 21 20.13 5.20 6.72
CA ALA A 21 20.01 6.55 6.18
C ALA A 21 19.15 6.57 4.91
N LEU A 22 19.21 5.53 4.08
CA LEU A 22 18.33 5.39 2.91
C LEU A 22 16.87 5.19 3.32
N GLU A 23 16.60 4.34 4.31
CA GLU A 23 15.23 4.18 4.83
C GLU A 23 14.70 5.45 5.48
N SER A 24 15.55 6.20 6.17
CA SER A 24 15.21 7.51 6.74
C SER A 24 14.88 8.54 5.67
N LEU A 25 15.66 8.58 4.58
CA LEU A 25 15.36 9.41 3.41
C LEU A 25 14.01 9.03 2.81
N ARG A 26 13.75 7.73 2.60
CA ARG A 26 12.47 7.23 2.08
C ARG A 26 11.29 7.71 2.92
N GLN A 27 11.33 7.51 4.23
CA GLN A 27 10.25 7.91 5.14
C GLN A 27 10.01 9.42 5.11
N ARG A 28 11.08 10.22 5.08
CA ARG A 28 10.99 11.68 5.00
C ARG A 28 10.30 12.15 3.73
N GLU A 29 10.69 11.60 2.57
CA GLU A 29 10.09 11.98 1.29
C GLU A 29 8.62 11.56 1.20
N ILE A 30 8.27 10.39 1.75
CA ILE A 30 6.88 9.93 1.84
C ILE A 30 6.04 10.88 2.70
N GLU A 31 6.50 11.24 3.90
CA GLU A 31 5.74 12.14 4.77
C GLU A 31 5.64 13.55 4.19
N SER A 32 6.69 14.04 3.51
CA SER A 32 6.67 15.30 2.75
C SER A 32 5.60 15.27 1.65
N LEU A 33 5.52 14.18 0.89
CA LEU A 33 4.50 14.00 -0.15
C LEU A 33 3.08 13.92 0.44
N ILE A 34 2.89 13.19 1.54
CA ILE A 34 1.57 13.06 2.17
C ILE A 34 1.13 14.40 2.78
N SER A 35 2.03 15.10 3.47
CA SER A 35 1.73 16.38 4.13
C SER A 35 1.45 17.51 3.13
N SER A 36 2.06 17.49 1.95
CA SER A 36 1.81 18.45 0.88
C SER A 36 0.51 18.21 0.10
N ALA A 37 -0.10 17.02 0.23
CA ALA A 37 -1.37 16.70 -0.41
C ALA A 37 -2.57 17.40 0.28
N PRO A 38 -3.69 17.63 -0.43
CA PRO A 38 -4.92 18.19 0.15
C PRO A 38 -5.38 17.39 1.38
N GLN A 39 -5.85 18.08 2.44
CA GLN A 39 -6.23 17.46 3.72
C GLN A 39 -7.22 16.29 3.55
N SER A 40 -8.17 16.41 2.61
CA SER A 40 -9.14 15.35 2.29
C SER A 40 -8.49 14.04 1.82
N MET A 41 -7.32 14.11 1.19
CA MET A 41 -6.60 12.96 0.65
C MET A 41 -5.58 12.38 1.62
N GLN A 42 -5.04 13.16 2.56
CA GLN A 42 -3.96 12.73 3.45
C GLN A 42 -4.30 11.44 4.22
N ARG A 43 -5.54 11.32 4.72
CA ARG A 43 -5.97 10.10 5.42
C ARG A 43 -5.90 8.86 4.52
N ARG A 44 -6.37 8.98 3.28
CA ARG A 44 -6.32 7.89 2.30
C ARG A 44 -4.88 7.53 1.93
N LEU A 45 -4.02 8.53 1.74
CA LEU A 45 -2.61 8.31 1.42
C LEU A 45 -1.85 7.63 2.56
N ARG A 46 -2.09 8.00 3.82
CA ARG A 46 -1.51 7.28 4.97
C ARG A 46 -1.98 5.82 5.05
N GLY A 47 -3.25 5.57 4.74
CA GLY A 47 -3.77 4.20 4.65
C GLY A 47 -3.08 3.39 3.55
N LEU A 48 -2.85 3.99 2.38
CA LEU A 48 -2.12 3.35 1.29
C LEU A 48 -0.66 3.08 1.67
N GLN A 49 0.01 4.05 2.30
CA GLN A 49 1.37 3.91 2.79
C GLN A 49 1.50 2.73 3.77
N PHE A 50 0.54 2.58 4.70
CA PHE A 50 0.50 1.43 5.61
C PHE A 50 0.42 0.10 4.86
N GLN A 51 -0.41 0.00 3.81
CA GLN A 51 -0.50 -1.22 3.00
C GLN A 51 0.81 -1.51 2.25
N ILE A 52 1.47 -0.47 1.74
CA ILE A 52 2.77 -0.59 1.07
C ILE A 52 3.82 -1.10 2.06
N ASP A 53 3.91 -0.52 3.26
CA ASP A 53 4.88 -0.95 4.26
C ASP A 53 4.61 -2.39 4.74
N ALA A 54 3.35 -2.79 4.88
CA ALA A 54 2.98 -4.18 5.16
C ALA A 54 3.39 -5.15 4.03
N LYS A 55 3.18 -4.77 2.76
CA LYS A 55 3.66 -5.57 1.62
C LYS A 55 5.18 -5.71 1.62
N ARG A 56 5.91 -4.64 1.96
CA ARG A 56 7.38 -4.69 2.08
C ARG A 56 7.82 -5.64 3.19
N SER A 57 7.21 -5.55 4.38
CA SER A 57 7.62 -6.37 5.54
C SER A 57 7.30 -7.86 5.38
N LEU A 58 6.21 -8.19 4.69
CA LEU A 58 5.81 -9.57 4.41
C LEU A 58 6.61 -10.21 3.27
N SER A 59 7.31 -9.42 2.46
CA SER A 59 8.06 -9.91 1.31
C SER A 59 9.40 -10.50 1.73
N LYS A 60 9.71 -11.69 1.21
CA LYS A 60 10.95 -12.43 1.54
C LYS A 60 12.23 -11.76 1.01
N THR A 61 12.12 -10.96 -0.05
CA THR A 61 13.25 -10.26 -0.69
C THR A 61 12.85 -8.86 -1.15
N PRO A 62 13.80 -7.92 -1.29
CA PRO A 62 13.52 -6.58 -1.81
C PRO A 62 12.90 -6.59 -3.21
N MET A 63 13.33 -7.53 -4.07
CA MET A 63 12.76 -7.68 -5.41
C MET A 63 11.31 -8.18 -5.37
N ALA A 64 11.00 -9.14 -4.48
CA ALA A 64 9.62 -9.58 -4.29
C ALA A 64 8.72 -8.44 -3.80
N ALA A 65 9.22 -7.60 -2.90
CA ALA A 65 8.51 -6.40 -2.45
C ALA A 65 8.24 -5.43 -3.61
N CYS A 66 9.25 -5.19 -4.45
CA CYS A 66 9.12 -4.33 -5.63
C CYS A 66 7.99 -4.83 -6.55
N VAL A 67 8.01 -6.12 -6.91
CA VAL A 67 6.96 -6.73 -7.75
C VAL A 67 5.59 -6.62 -7.10
N ALA A 68 5.47 -6.90 -5.80
CA ALA A 68 4.20 -6.84 -5.09
C ALA A 68 3.59 -5.42 -5.01
N ILE A 69 4.45 -4.40 -4.94
CA ILE A 69 4.04 -2.99 -4.97
C ILE A 69 3.68 -2.59 -6.40
N SER A 70 4.48 -2.95 -7.40
CA SER A 70 4.16 -2.69 -8.81
C SER A 70 2.82 -3.30 -9.21
N GLN A 71 2.52 -4.52 -8.76
CA GLN A 71 1.22 -5.15 -8.98
C GLN A 71 0.07 -4.31 -8.40
N MET A 72 0.22 -3.82 -7.16
CA MET A 72 -0.78 -2.95 -6.51
C MET A 72 -1.09 -1.69 -7.34
N MET A 73 -0.04 -1.09 -7.91
CA MET A 73 -0.18 0.09 -8.76
C MET A 73 -0.92 -0.25 -10.05
N PHE A 74 -0.56 -1.36 -10.71
CA PHE A 74 -1.23 -1.82 -11.92
C PHE A 74 -2.70 -2.18 -11.67
N ASP A 75 -3.01 -2.89 -10.58
CA ASP A 75 -4.38 -3.23 -10.20
C ASP A 75 -5.25 -1.98 -10.09
N SER A 76 -4.71 -0.90 -9.50
CA SER A 76 -5.41 0.39 -9.36
C SER A 76 -5.67 1.05 -10.73
N VAL A 77 -4.74 0.93 -11.67
CA VAL A 77 -4.90 1.45 -13.03
C VAL A 77 -5.93 0.63 -13.81
N TYR A 78 -5.93 -0.69 -13.66
CA TYR A 78 -6.92 -1.57 -14.28
C TYR A 78 -8.32 -1.31 -13.73
N GLU A 79 -8.47 -1.16 -12.42
CA GLU A 79 -9.75 -0.79 -11.79
C GLU A 79 -10.27 0.55 -12.34
N LEU A 80 -9.39 1.55 -12.44
CA LEU A 80 -9.76 2.84 -13.05
C LEU A 80 -10.17 2.69 -14.53
N ASN A 81 -9.41 1.90 -15.30
CA ASN A 81 -9.70 1.69 -16.72
C ASN A 81 -11.04 0.97 -16.93
N ASP A 82 -11.35 -0.02 -16.09
CA ASP A 82 -12.62 -0.74 -16.11
C ASP A 82 -13.79 0.20 -15.79
N VAL A 83 -13.67 1.01 -14.74
CA VAL A 83 -14.69 2.01 -14.38
C VAL A 83 -14.92 3.02 -15.52
N LEU A 84 -13.85 3.47 -16.21
CA LEU A 84 -13.98 4.47 -17.27
C LEU A 84 -14.51 3.90 -18.59
N ASN A 85 -14.23 2.64 -18.91
CA ASN A 85 -14.55 2.05 -20.21
C ASN A 85 -15.74 1.08 -20.17
N ASN A 86 -16.16 0.64 -18.98
CA ASN A 86 -17.11 -0.45 -18.78
C ASN A 86 -18.30 0.01 -17.92
N ASP A 87 -18.91 1.13 -18.29
CA ASP A 87 -20.02 1.83 -17.61
C ASP A 87 -21.35 1.03 -17.43
N GLY A 88 -21.38 -0.30 -17.67
CA GLY A 88 -22.65 -1.03 -17.76
C GLY A 88 -22.68 -2.48 -17.33
N GLN A 89 -21.55 -3.10 -16.96
CA GLN A 89 -21.54 -4.48 -16.50
C GLN A 89 -20.90 -4.57 -15.11
N LYS A 90 -21.59 -4.03 -14.12
CA LYS A 90 -21.43 -4.54 -12.75
C LYS A 90 -21.82 -6.01 -12.83
N ALA A 91 -20.83 -6.90 -12.94
CA ALA A 91 -20.99 -8.26 -12.48
C ALA A 91 -21.44 -8.12 -11.02
N GLU A 92 -22.71 -8.38 -10.76
CA GLU A 92 -23.20 -8.60 -9.42
C GLU A 92 -22.20 -9.55 -8.78
N LYS A 93 -21.44 -9.09 -7.78
CA LYS A 93 -20.74 -10.03 -6.91
C LYS A 93 -21.82 -11.02 -6.48
N PRO A 94 -21.62 -12.34 -6.66
CA PRO A 94 -22.64 -13.29 -6.28
C PRO A 94 -22.95 -12.99 -4.82
N THR A 95 -24.17 -12.53 -4.60
CA THR A 95 -24.73 -12.41 -3.26
C THR A 95 -25.05 -13.85 -2.89
N THR A 96 -24.02 -14.66 -2.64
CA THR A 96 -24.20 -15.87 -1.85
C THR A 96 -24.47 -15.38 -0.44
N SER A 97 -25.73 -15.02 -0.23
CA SER A 97 -26.39 -15.02 1.05
C SER A 97 -26.48 -16.48 1.53
N GLU A 98 -25.33 -17.11 1.75
CA GLU A 98 -25.27 -18.16 2.75
C GLU A 98 -25.06 -17.41 4.06
N ALA A 99 -26.12 -17.32 4.85
CA ALA A 99 -26.09 -16.75 6.18
C ALA A 99 -24.90 -17.36 6.93
N ALA A 100 -23.88 -16.54 7.22
CA ALA A 100 -22.76 -16.99 8.01
C ALA A 100 -23.27 -17.32 9.42
N ASP A 101 -23.13 -18.56 9.85
CA ASP A 101 -23.49 -18.95 11.19
C ASP A 101 -22.57 -18.25 12.20
N VAL A 102 -23.15 -17.33 12.96
CA VAL A 102 -22.46 -16.65 14.07
C VAL A 102 -22.32 -17.64 15.22
N LEU A 103 -21.15 -18.27 15.31
CA LEU A 103 -20.80 -19.10 16.46
C LEU A 103 -20.72 -18.23 17.72
N ARG A 104 -21.60 -18.49 18.68
CA ARG A 104 -21.57 -17.83 19.99
C ARG A 104 -20.35 -18.33 20.78
N PHE A 105 -19.61 -17.42 21.38
CA PHE A 105 -18.54 -17.77 22.31
C PHE A 105 -19.13 -18.56 23.49
N PRO A 106 -18.58 -19.74 23.83
CA PRO A 106 -19.02 -20.49 24.99
C PRO A 106 -18.70 -19.66 26.25
N ALA A 107 -19.73 -19.38 27.04
CA ALA A 107 -19.55 -18.82 28.36
C ALA A 107 -18.63 -19.76 29.15
N ALA A 108 -17.55 -19.21 29.71
CA ALA A 108 -16.53 -19.97 30.40
C ALA A 108 -17.14 -20.98 31.38
N LEU A 109 -16.69 -22.23 31.28
CA LEU A 109 -16.85 -23.21 32.36
C LEU A 109 -16.16 -22.63 33.59
N ASN A 110 -16.96 -22.17 34.56
CA ASN A 110 -16.47 -21.91 35.90
C ASN A 110 -16.01 -23.25 36.48
N VAL A 111 -14.69 -23.41 36.56
CA VAL A 111 -14.02 -24.40 37.42
C VAL A 111 -13.94 -23.84 38.82
#